data_AF-A0A967WZU1-F1
#
_entry.id   AF-A0A967WZU1-F1
#
_cell.length_a   1.000
_cell.length_b   1.000
_cell.length_c   1.000
_cell.angle_alpha   90.00
_cell.angle_beta   90.00
_cell.angle_gamma   90.00
#
_symmetry.space_group_name_H-M   'P 1'
#
loop_
_entity.id
_entity.type
_entity.pdbx_description
1 polymer ?
#
loop_
_entity_poly.entity_id
_entity_poly.type
_entity_poly.pdbx_seq_one_letter_code
_entity_poly.pdbx_strand_id
1 'polypeptide(L)' 'GEQGSGVLTSMAKANGLAIVPEDIYHVDQGSEVAVQMLDWPEGMAL' A
#
# COMPACT_ATOMS: atom_id res chain seq x y z
N GLY A 1 -6.41 -5.89 -6.18
CA GLY A 1 -7.34 -6.74 -5.41
C GLY A 1 -8.36 -5.87 -4.71
N GLU A 2 -9.41 -6.44 -4.13
CA GLU A 2 -10.36 -5.67 -3.31
C GLU A 2 -9.64 -5.04 -2.11
N GLN A 3 -9.95 -3.77 -1.81
CA GLN A 3 -9.33 -2.98 -0.74
C GLN A 3 -10.27 -2.80 0.48
N GLY A 4 -11.38 -3.53 0.53
CA GLY A 4 -12.32 -3.47 1.65
C GLY A 4 -11.67 -3.96 2.94
N SER A 5 -11.94 -3.30 4.06
CA SER A 5 -11.31 -3.60 5.36
C SER A 5 -11.60 -5.01 5.90
N GLY A 6 -12.67 -5.67 5.44
CA GLY A 6 -12.97 -7.06 5.75
C GLY A 6 -12.18 -8.10 4.93
N VAL A 7 -11.42 -7.66 3.93
CA VAL A 7 -10.71 -8.54 2.99
C VAL A 7 -9.24 -8.67 3.41
N LEU A 8 -8.98 -9.53 4.39
CA LEU A 8 -7.61 -9.75 4.91
C LEU A 8 -6.63 -10.31 3.86
N THR A 9 -7.13 -10.94 2.80
CA THR A 9 -6.30 -11.41 1.67
C THR A 9 -5.60 -10.28 0.92
N SER A 10 -6.13 -9.05 1.00
CA SER A 10 -5.48 -7.86 0.46
C SER A 10 -4.14 -7.54 1.13
N MET A 11 -3.97 -7.96 2.39
CA MET A 11 -2.76 -7.75 3.19
C MET A 11 -1.78 -8.91 3.11
N ALA A 12 -2.26 -10.13 2.87
CA ALA A 12 -1.45 -11.36 2.96
C ALA A 12 -0.21 -11.39 2.04
N LYS A 13 -0.20 -10.60 0.96
CA LYS A 13 0.92 -10.45 0.02
C LYS A 13 1.31 -8.98 -0.18
N ALA A 14 0.83 -8.07 0.65
CA ALA A 14 1.14 -6.66 0.51
C ALA A 14 2.55 -6.39 1.02
N ASN A 15 3.41 -5.83 0.16
CA ASN A 15 4.74 -5.37 0.54
C ASN A 15 4.76 -3.90 0.99
N GLY A 16 3.67 -3.18 0.73
CA GLY A 16 3.52 -1.76 1.02
C GLY A 16 2.07 -1.31 0.91
N LEU A 17 1.80 -0.12 1.45
CA LEU A 17 0.52 0.56 1.46
C LEU A 17 0.64 1.84 0.63
N ALA A 18 -0.10 1.92 -0.47
CA ALA A 18 -0.21 3.16 -1.23
C ALA A 18 -1.00 4.20 -0.43
N ILE A 19 -0.49 5.41 -0.32
CA ILE A 19 -1.13 6.52 0.37
C ILE A 19 -1.86 7.37 -0.66
N VAL A 20 -3.19 7.32 -0.64
CA VAL A 20 -4.06 8.11 -1.52
C VAL A 20 -4.69 9.24 -0.70
N PRO A 21 -4.54 10.52 -1.10
CA PRO A 21 -5.19 11.64 -0.43
C PRO A 21 -6.72 11.49 -0.42
N GLU A 22 -7.37 12.06 0.58
CA GLU A 22 -8.82 11.90 0.80
C GLU A 22 -9.69 12.50 -0.31
N ASP A 23 -9.17 13.49 -1.04
CA ASP A 23 -9.83 14.17 -2.15
C ASP A 23 -9.69 13.42 -3.49
N ILE A 24 -8.90 12.34 -3.52
CA ILE A 24 -8.65 11.54 -4.72
C ILE A 24 -9.54 10.30 -4.73
N TYR A 25 -10.54 10.32 -5.60
CA TYR A 25 -11.48 9.19 -5.78
C TYR A 25 -10.95 8.09 -6.68
N HIS A 26 -9.98 8.40 -7.56
CA HIS A 26 -9.41 7.46 -8.51
C HIS A 26 -7.94 7.78 -8.78
N VAL A 27 -7.13 6.73 -8.88
CA VAL A 27 -5.72 6.82 -9.28
C VAL A 27 -5.57 6.09 -10.61
N ASP A 28 -5.17 6.81 -11.65
CA ASP A 28 -4.99 6.25 -12.98
C ASP A 28 -3.80 5.29 -13.04
N GLN A 29 -3.88 4.30 -13.93
CA GLN A 29 -2.75 3.43 -14.20
C GLN A 29 -1.53 4.23 -14.68
N GLY A 30 -0.36 3.93 -14.08
CA GLY A 30 0.89 4.61 -14.40
C GLY A 30 1.16 5.85 -13.53
N SER A 31 0.23 6.24 -12.66
CA SER A 31 0.45 7.31 -11.70
C SER A 31 1.50 6.90 -10.66
N GLU A 32 2.39 7.83 -10.32
CA GLU A 32 3.28 7.69 -9.18
C GLU A 32 2.51 7.99 -7.88
N VAL A 33 2.74 7.19 -6.85
CA VAL A 33 2.11 7.36 -5.53
C VAL A 33 3.14 7.17 -4.42
N ALA A 34 2.93 7.84 -3.30
CA ALA A 34 3.68 7.56 -2.09
C ALA A 34 3.28 6.18 -1.56
N VAL A 35 4.26 5.37 -1.19
CA VAL A 35 4.04 4.04 -0.62
C VAL A 35 4.76 3.94 0.72
N GLN A 36 4.01 3.57 1.76
CA GLN A 36 4.58 3.13 3.01
C GLN A 36 4.93 1.64 2.90
N MET A 37 6.21 1.31 2.94
CA MET A 37 6.65 -0.08 2.89
C MET A 37 6.37 -0.79 4.21
N LEU A 38 5.87 -2.03 4.15
CA LEU A 38 5.49 -2.82 5.34
C LEU A 38 6.68 -3.59 5.93
N ASP A 39 7.56 -4.13 5.08
CA ASP A 39 8.69 -4.98 5.47
C ASP A 39 10.01 -4.44 4.89
N TRP A 40 10.23 -3.13 4.92
CA TRP A 40 11.48 -2.55 4.41
C TRP A 40 12.65 -2.87 5.36
N PRO A 41 13.75 -3.48 4.89
CA PRO A 41 14.81 -4.03 5.76
C PRO A 41 15.69 -2.97 6.47
N GLU A 42 15.32 -1.69 6.45
CA GLU A 42 16.08 -0.60 7.12
C GLU A 42 16.06 -0.65 8.65
N GLY A 43 15.57 -1.75 9.25
CA GLY A 43 15.68 -2.06 10.68
C GLY A 43 16.47 -3.33 11.01
N MET A 44 16.95 -4.10 10.02
CA MET A 44 17.86 -5.23 10.29
C MET A 44 19.32 -4.75 10.26
N ALA A 45 19.61 -3.73 11.06
CA ALA A 45 20.98 -3.45 11.48
C ALA A 45 21.22 -4.21 12.79
N LEU A 46 22.03 -5.28 12.65
CA LEU A 46 22.57 -6.22 13.66
C LEU A 46 21.73 -7.46 13.96
#